data_AF-A0A327YKZ7-F1
#
_entry.id   AF-A0A327YKZ7-F1
#
_cell.length_a   1.000
_cell.length_b   1.000
_cell.length_c   1.000
_cell.angle_alpha   90.00
_cell.angle_beta   90.00
_cell.angle_gamma   90.00
#
_symmetry.space_group_name_H-M   'P 1'
#
loop_
_entity.id
_entity.type
_entity.pdbx_description
1 polymer ?
#
loop_
_entity_poly.entity_id
_entity_poly.type
_entity_poly.pdbx_seq_one_letter_code
_entity_poly.pdbx_strand_id
1 'polypeptide(L)'
;MNQIFRNDLKKYPPLNNLELLELFHKYKDENDNSAYEKLINHNLRLVVHYANQYSFLVKDILTIDDLIAEGNIGLIEAIKNFDISKNVKFSYYASFWIKKYMIELIKMQDVNTFQSDEIEIIEEEVEDNSDIKLKLKKALNHLKKNEQIAVMYYFGFGGDSLTLEEIGEEMNLSKQRVGQIITKAKEKLKALIKL
;
A
#
# COMPACT_ATOMS: atom_id res chain seq x y z
N MET A 1 5.00 7.07 20.30
CA MET A 1 6.18 6.24 19.97
C MET A 1 7.22 6.21 21.08
N ASN A 2 7.32 5.06 21.74
CA ASN A 2 8.30 4.76 22.78
C ASN A 2 9.74 4.65 22.23
N GLN A 3 10.73 5.01 23.05
CA GLN A 3 12.16 4.93 22.76
C GLN A 3 12.63 3.50 22.43
N ILE A 4 12.04 2.47 23.04
CA ILE A 4 12.37 1.05 22.78
C ILE A 4 12.10 0.73 21.30
N PHE A 5 10.91 1.07 20.81
CA PHE A 5 10.54 0.84 19.42
C PHE A 5 11.44 1.59 18.44
N ARG A 6 11.86 2.83 18.76
CA ARG A 6 12.82 3.58 17.93
C ARG A 6 14.18 2.88 17.81
N ASN A 7 14.63 2.21 18.87
CA ASN A 7 15.88 1.44 18.84
C ASN A 7 15.71 0.18 18.00
N ASP A 8 14.56 -0.48 18.07
CA ASP A 8 14.25 -1.63 17.20
C ASP A 8 14.26 -1.23 15.72
N LEU A 9 13.70 -0.07 15.34
CA LEU A 9 13.74 0.43 13.96
C LEU A 9 15.17 0.66 13.43
N LYS A 10 16.14 0.95 14.31
CA LYS A 10 17.55 1.07 13.92
C LYS A 10 18.21 -0.28 13.68
N LYS A 11 17.77 -1.31 14.39
CA LYS A 11 18.27 -2.70 14.26
C LYS A 11 17.89 -3.32 12.92
N TYR A 12 16.78 -2.89 12.32
CA TYR A 12 16.26 -3.42 11.06
C TYR A 12 16.25 -2.34 9.95
N PRO A 13 17.39 -2.11 9.27
CA PRO A 13 17.46 -1.16 8.16
C PRO A 13 16.66 -1.64 6.93
N PRO A 14 16.29 -0.76 5.99
CA PRO A 14 15.58 -1.17 4.77
C PRO A 14 16.37 -2.23 3.98
N LEU A 15 15.68 -3.26 3.52
CA LEU A 15 16.25 -4.29 2.65
C LEU A 15 16.37 -3.77 1.22
N ASN A 16 17.39 -4.22 0.50
CA ASN A 16 17.39 -4.09 -0.94
C ASN A 16 16.41 -5.08 -1.59
N ASN A 17 16.08 -4.89 -2.88
CA ASN A 17 15.08 -5.73 -3.54
C ASN A 17 15.47 -7.21 -3.62
N LEU A 18 16.77 -7.51 -3.75
CA LEU A 18 17.27 -8.89 -3.81
C LEU A 18 17.08 -9.59 -2.46
N GLU A 19 17.53 -8.98 -1.36
CA GLU A 19 17.35 -9.50 -0.01
C GLU A 19 15.87 -9.69 0.34
N LEU A 20 15.02 -8.74 -0.06
CA LEU A 20 13.58 -8.80 0.15
C LEU A 20 12.96 -10.00 -0.59
N LEU A 21 13.32 -10.21 -1.86
CA LEU A 21 12.82 -11.35 -2.64
C LEU A 21 13.32 -12.68 -2.07
N GLU A 22 14.58 -12.77 -1.62
CA GLU A 22 15.10 -13.97 -0.94
C GLU A 22 14.30 -14.31 0.32
N LEU A 23 13.96 -13.32 1.13
CA LEU A 23 13.11 -13.55 2.31
C LEU A 23 11.70 -13.98 1.93
N PHE A 24 11.13 -13.43 0.85
CA PHE A 24 9.83 -13.89 0.36
C PHE A 24 9.87 -15.33 -0.16
N HIS A 25 10.92 -15.74 -0.87
CA HIS A 25 11.10 -17.14 -1.27
C HIS A 25 11.18 -18.07 -0.07
N LYS A 26 12.02 -17.76 0.92
CA LYS A 26 12.12 -18.55 2.16
C LYS A 26 10.78 -18.64 2.89
N TYR A 27 10.07 -17.52 3.00
CA TYR A 27 8.76 -17.51 3.64
C TYR A 27 7.71 -18.32 2.85
N LYS A 28 7.59 -18.12 1.54
CA LYS A 28 6.51 -18.68 0.71
C LYS A 28 6.76 -20.12 0.28
N ASP A 29 7.99 -20.44 -0.07
CA ASP A 29 8.35 -21.72 -0.68
C ASP A 29 8.84 -22.71 0.39
N GLU A 30 9.53 -22.22 1.43
CA GLU A 30 10.13 -23.05 2.49
C GLU A 30 9.36 -22.99 3.82
N ASN A 31 8.30 -22.18 3.92
CA ASN A 31 7.55 -21.92 5.17
C ASN A 31 8.42 -21.43 6.33
N ASP A 32 9.49 -20.68 6.04
CA ASP A 32 10.38 -20.13 7.06
C ASP A 32 9.74 -18.95 7.81
N ASN A 33 9.30 -19.20 9.04
CA ASN A 33 8.74 -18.18 9.93
C ASN A 33 9.76 -17.10 10.34
N SER A 34 11.06 -17.41 10.38
CA SER A 34 12.09 -16.39 10.64
C SER A 34 12.19 -15.40 9.49
N ALA A 35 12.01 -15.87 8.24
CA ALA A 35 11.96 -14.98 7.08
C ALA A 35 10.74 -14.06 7.14
N TYR A 36 9.57 -14.58 7.56
CA TYR A 36 8.37 -13.79 7.80
C TYR A 36 8.57 -12.69 8.85
N GLU A 37 9.18 -13.02 9.99
CA GLU A 37 9.50 -12.02 11.02
C GLU A 37 10.47 -10.95 10.52
N LYS A 38 11.49 -11.33 9.72
CA LYS A 38 12.41 -10.38 9.10
C LYS A 38 11.68 -9.45 8.12
N LEU A 39 10.79 -9.99 7.29
CA LEU A 39 9.97 -9.17 6.38
C LEU A 39 9.17 -8.12 7.14
N ILE A 40 8.55 -8.47 8.27
CA ILE A 40 7.83 -7.49 9.10
C ILE A 40 8.81 -6.43 9.63
N ASN A 41 9.84 -6.86 10.35
CA ASN A 41 10.74 -5.97 11.10
C ASN A 41 11.47 -4.96 10.20
N HIS A 42 11.94 -5.39 9.03
CA HIS A 42 12.62 -4.52 8.07
C HIS A 42 11.69 -3.52 7.36
N ASN A 43 10.37 -3.70 7.44
CA ASN A 43 9.38 -2.83 6.80
C ASN A 43 8.60 -1.94 7.80
N LEU A 44 8.86 -2.03 9.11
CA LEU A 44 8.19 -1.21 10.12
C LEU A 44 8.36 0.31 9.90
N ARG A 45 9.47 0.75 9.29
CA ARG A 45 9.71 2.17 8.98
C ARG A 45 8.68 2.73 8.00
N LEU A 46 8.17 1.90 7.10
CA LEU A 46 7.10 2.29 6.17
C LEU A 46 5.78 2.52 6.93
N VAL A 47 5.47 1.67 7.92
CA VAL A 47 4.31 1.86 8.79
C VAL A 47 4.43 3.17 9.56
N VAL A 48 5.59 3.41 10.17
CA VAL A 48 5.87 4.63 10.92
C VAL A 48 5.75 5.87 10.04
N HIS A 49 6.23 5.80 8.79
CA HIS A 49 6.13 6.91 7.85
C HIS A 49 4.65 7.32 7.66
N TYR A 50 3.75 6.38 7.36
CA TYR A 50 2.33 6.69 7.18
C TYR A 50 1.62 7.04 8.49
N ALA A 51 1.97 6.39 9.61
CA ALA A 51 1.40 6.74 10.91
C ALA A 51 1.72 8.20 11.28
N ASN A 52 2.91 8.70 10.97
CA ASN A 52 3.24 10.12 11.18
C ASN A 52 2.42 11.04 10.29
N GLN A 53 2.19 10.68 9.01
CA GLN A 53 1.34 11.47 8.11
C GLN A 53 -0.08 11.62 8.65
N TYR A 54 -0.69 10.53 9.14
CA TYR A 54 -2.04 10.57 9.67
C TYR A 54 -2.14 11.07 11.12
N SER A 55 -1.07 11.00 11.90
CA SER A 55 -1.09 11.42 13.32
C SER A 55 -1.52 12.87 13.52
N PHE A 56 -1.25 13.75 12.56
CA PHE A 56 -1.67 15.15 12.63
C PHE A 56 -3.19 15.29 12.55
N LEU A 57 -3.86 14.42 11.79
CA LEU A 57 -5.29 14.47 11.52
C LEU A 57 -6.13 13.98 12.71
N VAL A 58 -5.56 13.19 13.62
CA VAL A 58 -6.33 12.50 14.67
C VAL A 58 -5.76 12.70 16.07
N LYS A 59 -4.93 13.73 16.25
CA LYS A 59 -4.10 13.96 17.45
C LYS A 59 -4.90 14.02 18.76
N ASP A 60 -6.15 14.44 18.71
CA ASP A 60 -7.02 14.58 19.88
C ASP A 60 -7.83 13.30 20.20
N ILE A 61 -7.73 12.26 19.36
CA ILE A 61 -8.57 11.05 19.45
C ILE A 61 -7.74 9.78 19.51
N LEU A 62 -6.70 9.69 18.67
CA LEU A 62 -5.84 8.52 18.57
C LEU A 62 -4.40 8.88 18.86
N THR A 63 -3.71 7.96 19.52
CA THR A 63 -2.26 8.08 19.64
C THR A 63 -1.59 7.58 18.35
N ILE A 64 -0.37 8.06 18.10
CA ILE A 64 0.44 7.50 17.00
C ILE A 64 0.69 5.99 17.17
N ASP A 65 0.71 5.50 18.42
CA ASP A 65 0.97 4.09 18.70
C ASP A 65 -0.24 3.21 18.29
N ASP A 66 -1.46 3.74 18.38
CA ASP A 66 -2.67 3.07 17.86
C ASP A 66 -2.63 2.95 16.33
N LEU A 67 -2.28 4.03 15.64
CA LEU A 67 -2.10 4.02 14.18
C LEU A 67 -1.01 3.03 13.76
N ILE A 68 0.12 3.00 14.47
CA ILE A 68 1.22 2.06 14.20
C ILE A 68 0.74 0.62 14.38
N ALA A 69 0.03 0.32 15.46
CA ALA A 69 -0.48 -1.03 15.72
C ALA A 69 -1.38 -1.50 14.58
N GLU A 70 -2.33 -0.66 14.16
CA GLU A 70 -3.24 -0.97 13.06
C GLU A 70 -2.52 -1.08 11.71
N GLY A 71 -1.59 -0.16 11.45
CA GLY A 71 -0.75 -0.20 10.25
C GLY A 71 0.12 -1.45 10.16
N ASN A 72 0.60 -1.97 11.30
CA ASN A 72 1.33 -3.23 11.35
C ASN A 72 0.45 -4.42 10.94
N ILE A 73 -0.85 -4.41 11.29
CA ILE A 73 -1.81 -5.42 10.82
C ILE A 73 -1.93 -5.33 9.29
N GLY A 74 -2.05 -4.11 8.75
CA GLY A 74 -2.02 -3.88 7.30
C GLY A 74 -0.75 -4.41 6.63
N LEU A 75 0.43 -4.13 7.19
CA LEU A 75 1.70 -4.66 6.69
C LEU A 75 1.73 -6.20 6.70
N ILE A 76 1.25 -6.83 7.77
CA ILE A 76 1.15 -8.28 7.89
C ILE A 76 0.28 -8.86 6.77
N GLU A 77 -0.89 -8.26 6.52
CA GLU A 77 -1.76 -8.69 5.42
C GLU A 77 -1.13 -8.46 4.05
N ALA A 78 -0.34 -7.40 3.87
CA ALA A 78 0.45 -7.21 2.66
C ALA A 78 1.46 -8.33 2.45
N ILE A 79 2.25 -8.70 3.48
CA ILE A 79 3.25 -9.77 3.38
C ILE A 79 2.60 -11.11 3.03
N LYS A 80 1.47 -11.44 3.69
CA LYS A 80 0.73 -12.67 3.41
C LYS A 80 0.21 -12.73 1.97
N ASN A 81 -0.20 -11.62 1.39
CA ASN A 81 -0.85 -11.60 0.08
C ASN A 81 0.05 -11.12 -1.06
N PHE A 82 1.29 -10.75 -0.79
CA PHE A 82 2.22 -10.30 -1.82
C PHE A 82 2.61 -11.45 -2.74
N ASP A 83 2.57 -11.18 -4.05
CA ASP A 83 2.90 -12.12 -5.10
C ASP A 83 4.20 -11.65 -5.79
N ILE A 84 5.31 -12.31 -5.44
CA ILE A 84 6.66 -12.01 -5.96
C ILE A 84 6.81 -12.16 -7.47
N SER A 85 5.93 -12.92 -8.12
CA SER A 85 5.94 -13.03 -9.59
C SER A 85 5.41 -11.76 -10.26
N LYS A 86 4.79 -10.86 -9.49
CA LYS A 86 4.45 -9.52 -9.95
C LYS A 86 5.69 -8.66 -9.77
N ASN A 87 6.20 -8.12 -10.88
CA ASN A 87 7.36 -7.21 -10.89
C ASN A 87 6.98 -5.82 -10.33
N VAL A 88 6.57 -5.77 -9.06
CA VAL A 88 6.17 -4.57 -8.31
C VAL A 88 7.04 -4.46 -7.09
N LYS A 89 7.45 -3.23 -6.77
CA LYS A 89 8.05 -2.94 -5.48
C LYS A 89 7.08 -3.29 -4.35
N PHE A 90 7.55 -4.10 -3.40
CA PHE A 90 6.75 -4.49 -2.24
C PHE A 90 6.24 -3.29 -1.44
N SER A 91 7.04 -2.23 -1.32
CA SER A 91 6.65 -1.00 -0.61
C SER A 91 5.36 -0.39 -1.14
N TYR A 92 5.16 -0.38 -2.46
CA TYR A 92 3.94 0.12 -3.11
C TYR A 92 2.73 -0.78 -2.86
N TYR A 93 2.95 -2.09 -2.76
CA TYR A 93 1.87 -3.00 -2.40
C TYR A 93 1.51 -2.86 -0.92
N ALA A 94 2.50 -2.76 -0.04
CA ALA A 94 2.33 -2.77 1.40
C ALA A 94 1.67 -1.50 1.95
N SER A 95 2.09 -0.34 1.46
CA SER A 95 1.49 0.97 1.73
C SER A 95 -0.04 0.99 1.54
N PHE A 96 -0.60 0.33 0.52
CA PHE A 96 -2.05 0.25 0.33
C PHE A 96 -2.72 -0.38 1.56
N TRP A 97 -2.21 -1.53 2.00
CA TRP A 97 -2.77 -2.23 3.16
C TRP A 97 -2.54 -1.45 4.46
N ILE A 98 -1.35 -0.85 4.63
CA ILE A 98 -1.02 -0.03 5.80
C ILE A 98 -2.00 1.16 5.90
N LYS A 99 -2.14 1.95 4.83
CA LYS A 99 -3.04 3.10 4.79
C LYS A 99 -4.50 2.68 5.00
N LYS A 100 -4.95 1.60 4.34
CA LYS A 100 -6.32 1.07 4.47
C LYS A 100 -6.68 0.80 5.93
N TYR A 101 -5.84 0.06 6.63
CA TYR A 101 -6.09 -0.36 8.00
C TYR A 101 -6.08 0.84 8.96
N MET A 102 -5.11 1.75 8.83
CA MET A 102 -5.10 2.98 9.62
C MET A 102 -6.37 3.82 9.41
N ILE A 103 -6.81 4.00 8.16
CA ILE A 103 -7.99 4.81 7.86
C ILE A 103 -9.28 4.13 8.35
N GLU A 104 -9.38 2.80 8.26
CA GLU A 104 -10.51 2.06 8.84
C GLU A 104 -10.61 2.26 10.36
N LEU A 105 -9.48 2.26 11.08
CA LEU A 105 -9.47 2.60 12.50
C LEU A 105 -9.93 4.04 12.77
N ILE A 106 -9.43 5.01 11.99
CA ILE A 106 -9.82 6.42 12.13
C ILE A 106 -11.35 6.55 11.99
N LYS A 107 -11.94 5.92 10.97
CA LYS A 107 -13.40 5.91 10.74
C LYS A 107 -14.19 5.25 11.86
N MET A 108 -13.66 4.20 12.49
CA MET A 108 -14.35 3.54 13.60
C MET A 108 -14.37 4.41 14.87
N GLN A 109 -13.35 5.26 15.05
CA GLN A 109 -13.20 6.13 16.22
C GLN A 109 -13.95 7.46 16.05
N ASP A 110 -14.32 7.81 14.82
CA ASP A 110 -14.92 9.10 14.50
C ASP A 110 -16.25 8.93 13.76
N VAL A 111 -17.36 9.17 14.47
CA VAL A 111 -18.70 9.14 13.88
C VAL A 111 -19.28 10.54 13.70
N ASN A 112 -18.65 11.62 14.20
CA ASN A 112 -19.33 12.94 14.26
C ASN A 112 -18.46 14.22 14.32
N THR A 113 -17.12 14.20 14.27
CA THR A 113 -16.36 15.43 14.63
C THR A 113 -15.52 16.06 13.52
N PHE A 114 -15.22 15.37 12.42
CA PHE A 114 -14.27 15.91 11.44
C PHE A 114 -14.99 16.47 10.22
N GLN A 115 -15.40 17.72 10.35
CA GLN A 115 -15.39 18.63 9.19
C GLN A 115 -13.96 19.16 9.05
N SER A 116 -13.12 18.48 8.29
CA SER A 116 -11.88 19.07 7.79
C SER A 116 -11.65 18.62 6.35
N ASP A 117 -11.56 19.60 5.45
CA ASP A 117 -11.29 19.44 4.00
C ASP A 117 -10.05 18.53 3.72
N GLU A 118 -9.14 18.37 4.69
CA GLU A 118 -7.97 17.47 4.60
C GLU A 118 -8.34 15.99 4.74
N ILE A 119 -9.31 15.66 5.60
CA ILE A 119 -9.88 14.31 5.65
C ILE A 119 -10.73 14.12 4.40
N GLU A 120 -11.49 15.12 3.94
CA GLU A 120 -12.29 15.05 2.71
C GLU A 120 -11.43 14.76 1.45
N ILE A 121 -10.20 15.28 1.35
CA ILE A 121 -9.22 14.94 0.29
C ILE A 121 -8.74 13.48 0.42
N ILE A 122 -8.50 13.01 1.64
CA ILE A 122 -8.12 11.61 1.91
C ILE A 122 -9.34 10.69 1.70
N GLU A 123 -10.55 11.17 1.95
CA GLU A 123 -11.84 10.53 1.68
C GLU A 123 -12.16 10.50 0.17
N GLU A 124 -11.78 11.49 -0.64
CA GLU A 124 -11.88 11.35 -2.09
C GLU A 124 -10.94 10.23 -2.62
N GLU A 125 -9.76 10.05 -2.00
CA GLU A 125 -8.86 8.92 -2.33
C GLU A 125 -9.31 7.57 -1.72
N VAL A 126 -10.05 7.56 -0.60
CA VAL A 126 -10.29 6.37 0.24
C VAL A 126 -11.77 6.06 0.54
N GLU A 127 -12.71 6.95 0.31
CA GLU A 127 -14.14 6.80 0.67
C GLU A 127 -15.01 6.46 -0.53
N ASP A 128 -14.70 6.86 -1.77
CA ASP A 128 -15.75 6.79 -2.78
C ASP A 128 -16.10 5.34 -3.20
N ASN A 129 -17.20 4.91 -2.59
CA ASN A 129 -17.98 3.68 -2.60
C ASN A 129 -17.27 2.39 -2.16
N SER A 130 -17.73 1.80 -1.05
CA SER A 130 -17.53 0.37 -0.73
C SER A 130 -17.86 -0.54 -1.92
N ASP A 131 -18.81 -0.12 -2.76
CA ASP A 131 -19.20 -0.76 -3.99
C ASP A 131 -18.24 -0.48 -5.16
N ILE A 132 -17.70 0.74 -5.30
CA ILE A 132 -16.68 1.08 -6.32
C ILE A 132 -15.34 0.49 -5.92
N LYS A 133 -14.93 0.48 -4.66
CA LYS A 133 -13.73 -0.21 -4.17
C LYS A 133 -13.83 -1.71 -4.32
N LEU A 134 -14.99 -2.32 -4.05
CA LEU A 134 -15.20 -3.74 -4.34
C LEU A 134 -15.21 -3.98 -5.86
N LYS A 135 -15.83 -3.10 -6.66
CA LYS A 135 -15.79 -3.14 -8.13
C LYS A 135 -14.39 -2.88 -8.67
N LEU A 136 -13.57 -2.04 -8.03
CA LEU A 136 -12.21 -1.67 -8.41
C LEU A 136 -11.27 -2.81 -8.04
N LYS A 137 -11.39 -3.38 -6.84
CA LYS A 137 -10.66 -4.60 -6.44
C LYS A 137 -11.03 -5.79 -7.32
N LYS A 138 -12.32 -5.99 -7.61
CA LYS A 138 -12.79 -6.97 -8.60
C LYS A 138 -12.24 -6.64 -9.98
N ALA A 139 -12.31 -5.40 -10.44
CA ALA A 139 -11.92 -5.01 -11.79
C ALA A 139 -10.40 -5.09 -12.00
N LEU A 140 -9.62 -4.67 -11.00
CA LEU A 140 -8.18 -4.85 -10.91
C LEU A 140 -7.86 -6.35 -11.01
N ASN A 141 -8.57 -7.24 -10.31
CA ASN A 141 -8.37 -8.70 -10.42
C ASN A 141 -8.64 -9.25 -11.84
N HIS A 142 -9.41 -8.56 -12.70
CA HIS A 142 -9.64 -8.94 -14.10
C HIS A 142 -8.62 -8.31 -15.08
N LEU A 143 -7.80 -7.37 -14.62
CA LEU A 143 -6.66 -6.86 -15.38
C LEU A 143 -5.54 -7.90 -15.39
N LYS A 144 -4.73 -7.90 -16.45
CA LYS A 144 -3.47 -8.65 -16.46
C LYS A 144 -2.56 -8.07 -15.37
N LYS A 145 -1.66 -8.90 -14.81
CA LYS A 145 -0.68 -8.46 -13.80
C LYS A 145 -0.02 -7.12 -14.18
N ASN A 146 0.58 -7.02 -15.37
CA ASN A 146 1.24 -5.77 -15.79
C ASN A 146 0.31 -4.55 -15.91
N GLU A 147 -0.98 -4.77 -16.22
CA GLU A 147 -1.98 -3.69 -16.25
C GLU A 147 -2.33 -3.23 -14.83
N GLN A 148 -2.45 -4.16 -13.86
CA GLN A 148 -2.64 -3.81 -12.43
C GLN A 148 -1.49 -2.93 -11.94
N ILE A 149 -0.26 -3.33 -12.24
CA ILE A 149 0.96 -2.65 -11.79
C ILE A 149 1.05 -1.23 -12.33
N ALA A 150 0.89 -1.07 -13.65
CA ALA A 150 0.96 0.24 -14.28
C ALA A 150 -0.14 1.18 -13.75
N VAL A 151 -1.33 0.65 -13.49
CA VAL A 151 -2.44 1.42 -12.87
C VAL A 151 -2.10 1.79 -11.43
N MET A 152 -1.53 0.88 -10.64
CA MET A 152 -1.14 1.17 -9.26
C MET A 152 -0.12 2.32 -9.19
N TYR A 153 0.93 2.27 -10.01
CA TYR A 153 1.92 3.34 -10.05
C TYR A 153 1.36 4.66 -10.60
N TYR A 154 0.55 4.61 -11.66
CA TYR A 154 0.01 5.81 -12.30
C TYR A 154 -0.96 6.58 -11.42
N PHE A 155 -1.78 5.88 -10.63
CA PHE A 155 -2.76 6.51 -9.75
C PHE A 155 -2.27 6.67 -8.30
N GLY A 156 -1.03 6.28 -7.99
CA GLY A 156 -0.51 6.38 -6.61
C GLY A 156 -1.20 5.42 -5.62
N PHE A 157 -1.78 4.31 -6.10
CA PHE A 157 -2.39 3.33 -5.20
C PHE A 157 -1.29 2.67 -4.35
N GLY A 158 -1.18 3.11 -3.10
CA GLY A 158 -0.10 2.69 -2.22
C GLY A 158 1.20 3.49 -2.39
N GLY A 159 1.15 4.77 -2.70
CA GLY A 159 2.36 5.58 -2.74
C GLY A 159 2.14 6.89 -3.46
N ASP A 160 3.23 7.54 -3.83
CA ASP A 160 3.15 8.69 -4.71
C ASP A 160 2.85 8.21 -6.14
N SER A 161 2.07 8.99 -6.88
CA SER A 161 1.84 8.72 -8.30
C SER A 161 3.13 8.93 -9.10
N LEU A 162 3.41 8.02 -10.02
CA LEU A 162 4.54 8.13 -10.95
C LEU A 162 4.09 8.63 -12.33
N THR A 163 4.98 9.34 -13.00
CA THR A 163 4.83 9.73 -14.41
C THR A 163 4.98 8.53 -15.34
N LEU A 164 4.53 8.65 -16.60
CA LEU A 164 4.66 7.58 -17.59
C LEU A 164 6.12 7.21 -17.90
N GLU A 165 7.03 8.18 -17.83
CA GLU A 165 8.47 7.95 -17.93
C GLU A 165 8.98 7.10 -16.76
N GLU A 166 8.70 7.53 -15.52
CA GLU A 166 9.16 6.83 -14.31
C GLU A 166 8.59 5.41 -14.21
N ILE A 167 7.31 5.22 -14.58
CA ILE A 167 6.71 3.88 -14.67
C ILE A 167 7.39 3.03 -15.75
N GLY A 168 7.80 3.65 -16.85
CA GLY A 168 8.54 2.97 -17.92
C GLY A 168 9.87 2.45 -17.43
N GLU A 169 10.64 3.27 -16.74
CA GLU A 169 11.89 2.88 -16.10
C GLU A 169 11.66 1.75 -15.10
N GLU A 170 10.67 1.90 -14.22
CA GLU A 170 10.36 0.92 -13.18
C GLU A 170 9.92 -0.44 -13.74
N MET A 171 9.12 -0.43 -14.80
CA MET A 171 8.59 -1.65 -15.42
C MET A 171 9.49 -2.21 -16.53
N ASN A 172 10.63 -1.56 -16.81
CA ASN A 172 11.50 -1.84 -17.96
C ASN A 172 10.73 -1.83 -19.30
N LEU A 173 9.96 -0.76 -19.53
CA LEU A 173 9.12 -0.53 -20.70
C LEU A 173 9.31 0.89 -21.24
N SER A 174 9.00 1.12 -22.51
CA SER A 174 8.97 2.49 -23.03
C SER A 174 7.76 3.27 -22.49
N LYS A 175 7.88 4.60 -22.35
CA LYS A 175 6.76 5.51 -22.02
C LYS A 175 5.52 5.24 -22.87
N GLN A 176 5.69 5.05 -24.18
CA GLN A 176 4.61 4.76 -25.11
C GLN A 176 3.92 3.42 -24.77
N ARG A 177 4.70 2.40 -24.40
CA ARG A 177 4.17 1.09 -24.01
C ARG A 177 3.40 1.18 -22.69
N VAL A 178 3.90 1.93 -21.72
CA VAL A 178 3.19 2.21 -20.46
C VAL A 178 1.87 2.93 -20.74
N GLY A 179 1.89 3.97 -21.58
CA GLY A 179 0.67 4.66 -22.01
C GLY A 179 -0.37 3.72 -22.62
N GLN A 180 0.04 2.80 -23.50
CA GLN A 180 -0.86 1.77 -24.07
C GLN A 180 -1.45 0.85 -22.99
N ILE A 181 -0.63 0.40 -22.03
CA ILE A 181 -1.07 -0.47 -20.93
C ILE A 181 -2.10 0.27 -20.08
N ILE A 182 -1.83 1.51 -19.69
CA ILE A 182 -2.72 2.31 -18.86
C ILE A 182 -4.03 2.60 -19.58
N THR A 183 -3.99 2.98 -20.86
CA THR A 183 -5.21 3.21 -21.65
C THR A 183 -6.06 1.95 -21.70
N LYS A 184 -5.47 0.80 -22.02
CA LYS A 184 -6.17 -0.49 -22.05
C LYS A 184 -6.72 -0.90 -20.70
N ALA A 185 -5.96 -0.65 -19.63
CA ALA A 185 -6.39 -0.92 -18.27
C ALA A 185 -7.57 -0.02 -17.87
N LYS A 186 -7.50 1.29 -18.16
CA LYS A 186 -8.59 2.25 -17.95
C LYS A 186 -9.86 1.85 -18.72
N GLU A 187 -9.76 1.38 -19.96
CA GLU A 187 -10.91 0.87 -20.73
C GLU A 187 -11.56 -0.35 -20.07
N LYS A 188 -10.76 -1.33 -19.64
CA LYS A 188 -11.24 -2.51 -18.92
C LYS A 188 -11.88 -2.15 -17.59
N LEU A 189 -11.23 -1.27 -16.81
CA LEU A 189 -11.77 -0.76 -15.55
C LEU A 189 -13.09 -0.05 -15.77
N LYS A 190 -13.19 0.84 -16.78
CA LYS A 190 -14.46 1.48 -17.17
C LYS A 190 -15.53 0.46 -17.53
N ALA A 191 -15.20 -0.58 -18.30
CA ALA A 191 -16.16 -1.63 -18.66
C ALA A 191 -16.67 -2.44 -17.46
N LEU A 192 -15.83 -2.63 -16.44
CA LEU A 192 -16.12 -3.42 -15.24
C LEU A 192 -16.82 -2.61 -14.13
N ILE A 193 -16.60 -1.28 -14.11
CA ILE A 193 -17.17 -0.37 -13.10
C ILE A 193 -18.53 0.18 -13.54
N LYS A 194 -18.93 0.02 -14.82
CA LYS A 194 -20.25 0.40 -15.33
C LYS A 194 -21.38 0.02 -14.35
N LEU A 195 -21.90 1.05 -13.67
CA LEU A 195 -23.28 1.15 -13.23
C LEU A 195 -24.19 1.16 -14.47
#